data_AF-A0A0Q5HJZ8-F1
#
_entry.id   AF-A0A0Q5HJZ8-F1
#
_cell.length_a   1.000
_cell.length_b   1.000
_cell.length_c   1.000
_cell.angle_alpha   90.00
_cell.angle_beta   90.00
_cell.angle_gamma   90.00
#
_symmetry.space_group_name_H-M   'P 1'
#
loop_
_entity.id
_entity.type
_entity.pdbx_description
1 polymer ?
#
loop_
_entity_poly.entity_id
_entity_poly.type
_entity_poly.pdbx_seq_one_letter_code
_entity_poly.pdbx_strand_id
1 'polypeptide(L)'
;MHMSRTGARPPRPSHFQRYSISFILSALACWLSPAAADVPLHALHDITLQSQMAHHLQTEELNGAVWSLVTPDAGVLTGAAGVRDAATGQPMTPDTRVHIGSVTKTVLAVGVLRLITTGKLTLDTEVAPLVPAARFDNPWQATDPIRVRHLLEHTAGLENFRFHQIFSLHARADTPLAAALGADPMILRARPGAQYAYSNIGYHLLGMVVEAATGSRYETYLNTELLRPLGMNDSSAAFVTQAGPGADPKLAMGHFENGVGQASVPVYARPPVQFTTSAADMGRLAQFLMGDGRLAGQVFIAPALLDMLAGAHGTDAARAGLSTGHGLALATRDRNGAIGNCHPGTSVGFRAMLCLFPKERKAFFVAMNADVENADYERPNKLLTAALQLSRRAVHLAGEPAPTGMHDWEGIYVPAWNAVARLAWLDTVFNAGVLRWNGQLLQFQPMQGATASVHLVGGMLFRRSDRLAPSHVLFISNGERMFSDGLRTYRRASLTNMLWLWTSAALGVLGLTAILSRGLWLLVRGRLKRDSKLAVPLASVLLLFLPLPLFFTQSFLQLGDLTLASGLLAFATCALPLSMAYGLMRLTARPVETRRPVSDGIALLAVLQLTIVLAAWGMLPVVMWR
;
A
#
# COMPACT_ATOMS: atom_id res chain seq x y z
N MET A 1 31.70 52.62 -16.88
CA MET A 1 32.26 53.21 -15.65
C MET A 1 31.91 52.28 -14.50
N HIS A 2 32.95 51.69 -13.89
CA HIS A 2 33.00 50.89 -12.64
C HIS A 2 32.12 49.63 -12.46
N MET A 3 32.50 48.63 -11.65
CA MET A 3 33.76 47.92 -11.37
C MET A 3 33.34 46.73 -10.48
N SER A 4 34.03 45.61 -10.59
CA SER A 4 33.79 44.33 -9.91
C SER A 4 34.22 44.29 -8.43
N ARG A 5 33.63 43.36 -7.64
CA ARG A 5 34.28 42.55 -6.57
C ARG A 5 33.28 41.54 -5.94
N THR A 6 33.47 40.23 -6.13
CA THR A 6 34.03 39.19 -5.20
C THR A 6 33.03 38.66 -4.15
N GLY A 7 32.91 37.36 -3.86
CA GLY A 7 33.66 36.20 -4.33
C GLY A 7 33.09 34.87 -3.79
N ALA A 8 33.36 33.80 -4.52
CA ALA A 8 33.15 32.41 -4.12
C ALA A 8 34.52 31.70 -4.10
N ARG A 9 34.77 30.83 -3.12
CA ARG A 9 35.93 29.92 -3.07
C ARG A 9 35.45 28.47 -3.03
N PRO A 10 35.98 27.57 -3.88
CA PRO A 10 35.85 26.11 -3.74
C PRO A 10 37.10 25.50 -3.06
N PRO A 11 37.00 24.27 -2.52
CA PRO A 11 38.12 23.57 -1.90
C PRO A 11 39.03 22.89 -2.93
N ARG A 12 40.31 22.73 -2.56
CA ARG A 12 41.41 22.14 -3.37
C ARG A 12 41.54 20.61 -3.18
N PRO A 13 42.17 19.90 -4.13
CA PRO A 13 42.30 18.44 -4.14
C PRO A 13 43.61 17.91 -3.51
N SER A 14 43.59 16.59 -3.34
CA SER A 14 44.59 15.59 -2.92
C SER A 14 46.01 15.74 -3.49
N HIS A 15 47.01 15.19 -2.77
CA HIS A 15 48.00 14.23 -3.31
C HIS A 15 48.74 13.45 -2.20
N PHE A 16 48.90 12.14 -2.43
CA PHE A 16 49.83 11.17 -1.82
C PHE A 16 51.30 11.70 -1.84
N GLN A 17 52.26 11.31 -0.98
CA GLN A 17 52.89 9.98 -0.95
C GLN A 17 53.93 9.85 0.21
N ARG A 18 53.90 8.69 0.89
CA ARG A 18 54.95 7.86 1.54
C ARG A 18 56.33 8.46 1.89
N TYR A 19 56.79 8.23 3.14
CA TYR A 19 58.01 7.45 3.48
C TYR A 19 57.92 6.92 4.93
N SER A 20 58.50 5.73 5.14
CA SER A 20 58.47 4.83 6.30
C SER A 20 59.43 5.23 7.45
N ILE A 21 59.20 4.71 8.67
CA ILE A 21 60.15 3.93 9.52
C ILE A 21 59.66 3.88 11.00
N SER A 22 59.61 2.65 11.53
CA SER A 22 59.73 2.18 12.92
C SER A 22 59.22 3.02 14.10
N PHE A 23 58.19 2.51 14.78
CA PHE A 23 58.14 2.48 16.25
C PHE A 23 57.57 1.13 16.73
N ILE A 24 58.45 0.13 16.74
CA ILE A 24 58.32 -1.07 17.59
C ILE A 24 58.87 -0.64 18.95
N LEU A 25 58.02 -0.54 19.98
CA LEU A 25 58.31 -0.70 21.42
C LEU A 25 57.19 -0.06 22.27
N SER A 26 55.99 -0.63 22.24
CA SER A 26 54.97 -0.48 23.31
C SER A 26 54.03 -1.69 23.42
N ALA A 27 54.32 -2.79 22.71
CA ALA A 27 53.45 -3.97 22.60
C ALA A 27 53.77 -5.08 23.61
N LEU A 28 54.44 -4.78 24.73
CA LEU A 28 54.88 -5.79 25.71
C LEU A 28 54.64 -5.37 27.17
N ALA A 29 53.42 -4.89 27.50
CA ALA A 29 53.03 -4.68 28.90
C ALA A 29 51.51 -4.69 29.16
N CYS A 30 50.71 -5.35 28.31
CA CYS A 30 49.28 -5.63 28.58
C CYS A 30 48.97 -7.09 28.23
N TRP A 31 49.79 -8.00 28.75
CA TRP A 31 49.47 -9.42 28.86
C TRP A 31 49.41 -9.72 30.34
N LEU A 32 48.28 -9.39 30.97
CA LEU A 32 47.79 -9.90 32.26
C LEU A 32 46.48 -9.16 32.58
N SER A 33 45.42 -9.55 31.88
CA SER A 33 44.02 -9.35 32.28
C SER A 33 43.18 -10.48 31.69
N PRO A 34 42.11 -10.87 32.40
CA PRO A 34 41.61 -12.23 32.43
C PRO A 34 40.96 -12.60 31.10
N ALA A 35 40.89 -13.92 30.85
CA ALA A 35 40.19 -14.58 29.76
C ALA A 35 39.12 -13.68 29.11
N ALA A 36 39.37 -13.26 27.86
CA ALA A 36 38.30 -12.78 27.00
C ALA A 36 37.27 -13.90 26.98
N ALA A 37 36.16 -13.70 27.69
CA ALA A 37 35.04 -14.61 27.65
C ALA A 37 34.69 -14.82 26.18
N ASP A 38 34.64 -16.07 25.72
CA ASP A 38 34.15 -16.42 24.39
C ASP A 38 32.74 -15.85 24.24
N VAL A 39 32.63 -14.69 23.58
CA VAL A 39 31.34 -14.08 23.28
C VAL A 39 30.62 -15.06 22.35
N PRO A 40 29.44 -15.58 22.71
CA PRO A 40 28.73 -16.54 21.88
C PRO A 40 28.54 -15.98 20.46
N LEU A 41 28.66 -16.83 19.44
CA LEU A 41 28.56 -16.43 18.03
C LEU A 41 27.24 -15.68 17.74
N HIS A 42 26.16 -16.02 18.43
CA HIS A 42 24.88 -15.30 18.36
C HIS A 42 24.97 -13.86 18.87
N ALA A 43 25.72 -13.60 19.95
CA ALA A 43 25.89 -12.25 20.49
C ALA A 43 26.75 -11.36 19.56
N LEU A 44 27.75 -11.93 18.86
CA LEU A 44 28.52 -11.20 17.83
C LEU A 44 27.69 -10.89 16.58
N HIS A 45 26.83 -11.81 16.15
CA HIS A 45 25.87 -11.57 15.06
C HIS A 45 24.85 -10.49 15.42
N ASP A 46 24.37 -10.45 16.66
CA ASP A 46 23.39 -9.48 17.13
C ASP A 46 23.97 -8.06 17.20
N ILE A 47 25.20 -7.90 17.73
CA ILE A 47 25.92 -6.61 17.72
C ILE A 47 26.10 -6.07 16.30
N THR A 48 26.45 -6.95 15.35
CA THR A 48 26.65 -6.57 13.95
C THR A 48 25.33 -6.11 13.31
N LEU A 49 24.24 -6.84 13.54
CA LEU A 49 22.92 -6.49 13.01
C LEU A 49 22.41 -5.17 13.60
N GLN A 50 22.54 -4.96 14.91
CA GLN A 50 22.13 -3.72 15.57
C GLN A 50 22.90 -2.51 15.03
N SER A 51 24.22 -2.63 14.84
CA SER A 51 25.05 -1.58 14.24
C SER A 51 24.64 -1.28 12.79
N GLN A 52 24.40 -2.31 11.97
CA GLN A 52 23.94 -2.14 10.59
C GLN A 52 22.55 -1.49 10.52
N MET A 53 21.64 -1.83 11.43
CA MET A 53 20.32 -1.23 11.53
C MET A 53 20.45 0.25 11.94
N ALA A 54 21.24 0.56 12.97
CA ALA A 54 21.47 1.94 13.42
C ALA A 54 22.08 2.82 12.32
N HIS A 55 23.07 2.28 11.59
CA HIS A 55 23.66 2.98 10.45
C HIS A 55 22.62 3.27 9.36
N HIS A 56 21.78 2.29 9.02
CA HIS A 56 20.72 2.47 8.04
C HIS A 56 19.67 3.50 8.47
N LEU A 57 19.26 3.47 9.74
CA LEU A 57 18.35 4.48 10.28
C LEU A 57 18.92 5.90 10.10
N GLN A 58 20.22 6.08 10.37
CA GLN A 58 20.89 7.36 10.19
C GLN A 58 20.98 7.78 8.71
N THR A 59 21.30 6.86 7.78
CA THR A 59 21.48 7.21 6.36
C THR A 59 20.18 7.54 5.64
N GLU A 60 19.07 6.94 6.07
CA GLU A 60 17.74 7.17 5.50
C GLU A 60 16.90 8.17 6.32
N GLU A 61 17.51 8.84 7.31
CA GLU A 61 16.83 9.81 8.19
C GLU A 61 15.60 9.23 8.92
N LEU A 62 15.65 7.93 9.27
CA LEU A 62 14.64 7.24 10.07
C LEU A 62 14.97 7.35 11.57
N ASN A 63 13.95 7.33 12.42
CA ASN A 63 14.13 7.61 13.85
C ASN A 63 14.55 6.37 14.67
N GLY A 64 13.81 5.28 14.57
CA GLY A 64 14.03 4.09 15.38
C GLY A 64 13.37 2.84 14.81
N ALA A 65 13.87 1.68 15.25
CA ALA A 65 13.34 0.38 14.87
C ALA A 65 13.37 -0.60 16.03
N VAL A 66 12.37 -1.48 16.08
CA VAL A 66 12.37 -2.72 16.87
C VAL A 66 12.20 -3.91 15.93
N TRP A 67 12.82 -5.04 16.25
CA TRP A 67 12.68 -6.26 15.46
C TRP A 67 12.75 -7.50 16.32
N SER A 68 12.24 -8.61 15.78
CA SER A 68 12.47 -9.94 16.31
C SER A 68 12.89 -10.92 15.23
N LEU A 69 13.71 -11.89 15.63
CA LEU A 69 14.10 -13.05 14.85
C LEU A 69 13.59 -14.30 15.58
N VAL A 70 12.99 -15.21 14.82
CA VAL A 70 12.58 -16.52 15.34
C VAL A 70 13.44 -17.57 14.70
N THR A 71 14.07 -18.41 15.52
CA THR A 71 14.86 -19.56 15.05
C THR A 71 14.60 -20.81 15.88
N PRO A 72 14.81 -22.01 15.32
CA PRO A 72 14.63 -23.27 16.06
C PRO A 72 15.49 -23.41 17.31
N ASP A 73 16.68 -22.83 17.30
CA ASP A 73 17.72 -22.95 18.32
C ASP A 73 17.58 -21.92 19.45
N ALA A 74 17.20 -20.69 19.13
CA ALA A 74 17.17 -19.58 20.08
C ALA A 74 15.74 -19.12 20.48
N GLY A 75 14.70 -19.67 19.86
CA GLY A 75 13.33 -19.22 20.09
C GLY A 75 13.12 -17.82 19.52
N VAL A 76 12.76 -16.85 20.36
CA VAL A 76 12.52 -15.45 19.97
C VAL A 76 13.66 -14.58 20.47
N LEU A 77 14.39 -13.96 19.55
CA LEU A 77 15.40 -12.93 19.81
C LEU A 77 14.84 -11.57 19.43
N THR A 78 15.13 -10.53 20.20
CA THR A 78 14.63 -9.16 19.97
C THR A 78 15.75 -8.15 19.96
N GLY A 79 15.67 -7.16 19.08
CA GLY A 79 16.60 -6.03 19.05
C GLY A 79 15.90 -4.70 18.81
N ALA A 80 16.64 -3.62 19.07
CA ALA A 80 16.18 -2.25 18.87
C ALA A 80 17.35 -1.32 18.52
N ALA A 81 17.05 -0.25 17.78
CA ALA A 81 18.00 0.80 17.44
C ALA A 81 17.30 2.16 17.26
N GLY A 82 18.05 3.24 17.47
CA GLY A 82 17.55 4.62 17.31
C GLY A 82 16.70 5.12 18.49
N VAL A 83 15.78 6.03 18.21
CA VAL A 83 14.94 6.71 19.21
C VAL A 83 13.46 6.42 19.00
N ARG A 84 12.71 6.25 20.09
CA ARG A 84 11.26 6.07 20.06
C ARG A 84 10.49 7.38 19.90
N ASP A 85 11.14 8.51 20.16
CA ASP A 85 10.61 9.86 20.00
C ASP A 85 11.76 10.83 19.69
N ALA A 86 11.70 11.45 18.53
CA ALA A 86 12.72 12.38 18.03
C ALA A 86 12.82 13.65 18.87
N ALA A 87 11.69 14.13 19.42
CA ALA A 87 11.65 15.37 20.17
C ALA A 87 12.27 15.22 21.56
N THR A 88 12.06 14.07 22.21
CA THR A 88 12.59 13.79 23.56
C THR A 88 13.93 13.06 23.54
N GLY A 89 14.32 12.46 22.40
CA GLY A 89 15.54 11.66 22.27
C GLY A 89 15.51 10.35 23.05
N GLN A 90 14.33 9.90 23.51
CA GLN A 90 14.21 8.67 24.28
C GLN A 90 14.60 7.46 23.42
N PRO A 91 15.41 6.53 23.95
CA PRO A 91 15.92 5.41 23.17
C PRO A 91 14.78 4.45 22.78
N MET A 92 14.92 3.86 21.60
CA MET A 92 14.13 2.70 21.21
C MET A 92 14.67 1.46 21.94
N THR A 93 13.80 0.73 22.65
CA THR A 93 14.14 -0.49 23.38
C THR A 93 13.32 -1.69 22.87
N PRO A 94 13.76 -2.95 23.10
CA PRO A 94 13.01 -4.12 22.64
C PRO A 94 11.58 -4.25 23.20
N ASP A 95 11.30 -3.61 24.34
CA ASP A 95 9.97 -3.55 24.96
C ASP A 95 9.14 -2.31 24.52
N THR A 96 9.70 -1.44 23.66
CA THR A 96 8.93 -0.35 23.06
C THR A 96 7.77 -0.92 22.23
N ARG A 97 6.58 -0.40 22.49
CA ARG A 97 5.38 -0.69 21.72
C ARG A 97 5.34 0.14 20.44
N VAL A 98 4.82 -0.44 19.38
CA VAL A 98 4.76 0.16 18.03
C VAL A 98 3.43 -0.13 17.36
N HIS A 99 3.01 0.75 16.47
CA HIS A 99 1.95 0.45 15.50
C HIS A 99 2.52 -0.29 14.31
N ILE A 100 1.75 -1.24 13.77
CA ILE A 100 2.21 -2.14 12.71
C ILE A 100 1.38 -2.04 11.42
N GLY A 101 0.44 -1.08 11.37
CA GLY A 101 -0.46 -0.88 10.25
C GLY A 101 -1.07 -2.17 9.76
N SER A 102 -0.98 -2.44 8.46
CA SER A 102 -1.63 -3.61 7.85
C SER A 102 -1.10 -4.99 8.27
N VAL A 103 0.00 -5.12 9.01
CA VAL A 103 0.34 -6.42 9.64
C VAL A 103 -0.76 -6.88 10.62
N THR A 104 -1.56 -5.93 11.12
CA THR A 104 -2.80 -6.18 11.88
C THR A 104 -3.71 -7.20 11.20
N LYS A 105 -3.75 -7.23 9.86
CA LYS A 105 -4.57 -8.18 9.09
C LYS A 105 -4.20 -9.62 9.40
N THR A 106 -2.91 -9.92 9.58
CA THR A 106 -2.48 -11.26 10.00
C THR A 106 -3.10 -11.64 11.34
N VAL A 107 -3.12 -10.71 12.32
CA VAL A 107 -3.71 -10.97 13.65
C VAL A 107 -5.22 -11.17 13.56
N LEU A 108 -5.93 -10.30 12.85
CA LEU A 108 -7.37 -10.41 12.66
C LEU A 108 -7.75 -11.70 11.92
N ALA A 109 -7.01 -12.04 10.86
CA ALA A 109 -7.21 -13.28 10.10
C ALA A 109 -7.10 -14.50 11.03
N VAL A 110 -6.06 -14.59 11.86
CA VAL A 110 -5.88 -15.70 12.81
C VAL A 110 -7.03 -15.76 13.83
N GLY A 111 -7.52 -14.60 14.29
CA GLY A 111 -8.72 -14.53 15.13
C GLY A 111 -9.96 -15.11 14.44
N VAL A 112 -10.13 -14.87 13.15
CA VAL A 112 -11.20 -15.48 12.33
C VAL A 112 -10.97 -16.97 12.13
N LEU A 113 -9.72 -17.42 11.87
CA LEU A 113 -9.39 -18.85 11.78
C LEU A 113 -9.68 -19.60 13.08
N ARG A 114 -9.58 -18.94 14.24
CA ARG A 114 -10.01 -19.50 15.53
C ARG A 114 -11.52 -19.71 15.59
N LEU A 115 -12.31 -18.74 15.11
CA LEU A 115 -13.77 -18.91 14.98
C LEU A 115 -14.13 -20.08 14.07
N ILE A 116 -13.35 -20.29 13.00
CA ILE A 116 -13.53 -21.44 12.10
C ILE A 116 -13.19 -22.75 12.81
N THR A 117 -12.04 -22.78 13.50
CA THR A 117 -11.58 -23.97 14.24
C THR A 117 -12.56 -24.38 15.33
N THR A 118 -13.22 -23.40 15.97
CA THR A 118 -14.23 -23.62 17.02
C THR A 118 -15.65 -23.81 16.50
N GLY A 119 -15.84 -23.85 15.17
CA GLY A 119 -17.13 -24.13 14.53
C GLY A 119 -18.13 -22.98 14.59
N LYS A 120 -17.71 -21.75 14.93
CA LYS A 120 -18.59 -20.56 14.95
C LYS A 120 -18.92 -20.05 13.55
N LEU A 121 -18.03 -20.27 12.59
CA LEU A 121 -18.22 -19.98 11.17
C LEU A 121 -17.35 -20.92 10.33
N THR A 122 -17.48 -20.85 9.01
CA THR A 122 -16.66 -21.59 8.05
C THR A 122 -16.05 -20.62 7.05
N LEU A 123 -15.01 -21.06 6.32
CA LEU A 123 -14.47 -20.30 5.19
C LEU A 123 -15.55 -19.94 4.16
N ASP A 124 -16.59 -20.78 4.04
CA ASP A 124 -17.67 -20.61 3.09
C ASP A 124 -18.89 -19.88 3.63
N THR A 125 -18.86 -19.43 4.89
CA THR A 125 -19.96 -18.66 5.46
C THR A 125 -20.16 -17.37 4.67
N GLU A 126 -21.40 -17.11 4.26
CA GLU A 126 -21.75 -15.90 3.52
C GLU A 126 -21.68 -14.67 4.42
N VAL A 127 -21.10 -13.60 3.90
CA VAL A 127 -20.82 -12.39 4.67
C VAL A 127 -22.08 -11.54 4.85
N ALA A 128 -22.88 -11.36 3.80
CA ALA A 128 -24.01 -10.42 3.82
C ALA A 128 -25.00 -10.62 4.98
N PRO A 129 -25.40 -11.86 5.35
CA PRO A 129 -26.27 -12.08 6.51
C PRO A 129 -25.68 -11.68 7.86
N LEU A 130 -24.34 -11.71 8.00
CA LEU A 130 -23.64 -11.37 9.23
C LEU A 130 -23.47 -9.85 9.43
N VAL A 131 -23.49 -9.08 8.34
CA VAL A 131 -23.24 -7.63 8.35
C VAL A 131 -24.35 -6.87 7.62
N PRO A 132 -25.61 -6.92 8.09
CA PRO A 132 -26.76 -6.35 7.37
C PRO A 132 -26.69 -4.84 7.15
N ALA A 133 -25.84 -4.12 7.89
CA ALA A 133 -25.56 -2.71 7.66
C ALA A 133 -24.74 -2.45 6.37
N ALA A 134 -24.01 -3.44 5.87
CA ALA A 134 -23.25 -3.36 4.63
C ALA A 134 -24.13 -3.74 3.44
N ARG A 135 -24.27 -2.82 2.50
CA ARG A 135 -25.03 -3.03 1.26
C ARG A 135 -24.07 -3.42 0.14
N PHE A 136 -24.28 -4.57 -0.46
CA PHE A 136 -23.45 -5.06 -1.57
C PHE A 136 -24.24 -4.97 -2.88
N ASP A 137 -23.59 -4.44 -3.92
CA ASP A 137 -24.03 -4.59 -5.30
C ASP A 137 -23.16 -5.66 -5.95
N ASN A 138 -23.64 -6.91 -5.91
CA ASN A 138 -22.96 -8.10 -6.39
C ASN A 138 -23.73 -8.71 -7.57
N PRO A 139 -23.30 -8.47 -8.82
CA PRO A 139 -23.89 -9.09 -10.01
C PRO A 139 -23.86 -10.63 -10.00
N TRP A 140 -22.98 -11.24 -9.19
CA TRP A 140 -22.80 -12.68 -9.09
C TRP A 140 -23.46 -13.28 -7.84
N GLN A 141 -24.35 -12.55 -7.14
CA GLN A 141 -24.88 -12.99 -5.84
C GLN A 141 -25.50 -14.39 -5.85
N ALA A 142 -26.14 -14.79 -6.96
CA ALA A 142 -26.78 -16.10 -7.07
C ALA A 142 -25.80 -17.28 -7.15
N THR A 143 -24.59 -17.07 -7.68
CA THR A 143 -23.60 -18.13 -7.92
C THR A 143 -22.37 -17.99 -7.02
N ASP A 144 -21.92 -16.77 -6.81
CA ASP A 144 -20.69 -16.40 -6.12
C ASP A 144 -20.98 -15.27 -5.10
N PRO A 145 -21.69 -15.57 -3.99
CA PRO A 145 -21.82 -14.63 -2.89
C PRO A 145 -20.45 -14.37 -2.23
N ILE A 146 -20.32 -13.23 -1.54
CA ILE A 146 -19.11 -12.95 -0.75
C ILE A 146 -19.09 -13.90 0.45
N ARG A 147 -17.99 -14.65 0.59
CA ARG A 147 -17.74 -15.59 1.68
C ARG A 147 -16.56 -15.11 2.52
N VAL A 148 -16.45 -15.60 3.75
CA VAL A 148 -15.36 -15.23 4.68
C VAL A 148 -13.97 -15.44 4.05
N ARG A 149 -13.76 -16.53 3.31
CA ARG A 149 -12.51 -16.77 2.55
C ARG A 149 -12.16 -15.63 1.60
N HIS A 150 -13.16 -15.04 0.93
CA HIS A 150 -12.93 -13.98 -0.05
C HIS A 150 -12.44 -12.68 0.61
N LEU A 151 -12.84 -12.43 1.86
CA LEU A 151 -12.33 -11.29 2.61
C LEU A 151 -10.89 -11.53 3.08
N LEU A 152 -10.60 -12.73 3.61
CA LEU A 152 -9.27 -13.15 4.08
C LEU A 152 -8.22 -13.11 2.96
N GLU A 153 -8.59 -13.62 1.78
CA GLU A 153 -7.72 -13.74 0.61
C GLU A 153 -7.63 -12.47 -0.23
N HIS A 154 -8.37 -11.41 0.14
CA HIS A 154 -8.54 -10.21 -0.69
C HIS A 154 -9.08 -10.53 -2.10
N THR A 155 -10.00 -11.48 -2.23
CA THR A 155 -10.59 -11.91 -3.51
C THR A 155 -12.08 -11.57 -3.64
N ALA A 156 -12.65 -10.78 -2.72
CA ALA A 156 -14.07 -10.41 -2.72
C ALA A 156 -14.51 -9.46 -3.85
N GLY A 157 -13.57 -8.89 -4.62
CA GLY A 157 -13.88 -7.94 -5.69
C GLY A 157 -14.28 -6.54 -5.19
N LEU A 158 -14.04 -6.24 -3.91
CA LEU A 158 -14.32 -4.95 -3.27
C LEU A 158 -13.27 -3.89 -3.63
N GLU A 159 -13.64 -2.61 -3.50
CA GLU A 159 -12.67 -1.51 -3.49
C GLU A 159 -11.78 -1.55 -2.24
N ASN A 160 -10.72 -0.74 -2.20
CA ASN A 160 -9.79 -0.76 -1.06
C ASN A 160 -10.35 -0.01 0.16
N PHE A 161 -10.61 1.29 0.00
CA PHE A 161 -11.17 2.17 1.02
C PHE A 161 -11.70 3.46 0.38
N ARG A 162 -12.45 4.24 1.16
CA ARG A 162 -12.82 5.64 0.88
C ARG A 162 -12.08 6.58 1.83
N PHE A 163 -11.76 7.80 1.39
CA PHE A 163 -10.93 8.72 2.18
C PHE A 163 -11.45 8.95 3.59
N HIS A 164 -12.76 9.19 3.78
CA HIS A 164 -13.37 9.39 5.10
C HIS A 164 -13.17 8.23 6.08
N GLN A 165 -12.90 7.02 5.59
CA GLN A 165 -12.72 5.84 6.45
C GLN A 165 -11.36 5.81 7.16
N ILE A 166 -10.35 6.46 6.55
CA ILE A 166 -8.95 6.45 7.01
C ILE A 166 -8.48 7.84 7.43
N PHE A 167 -8.90 8.88 6.71
CA PHE A 167 -8.48 10.27 6.88
C PHE A 167 -9.65 11.11 7.38
N SER A 168 -10.07 10.86 8.63
CA SER A 168 -11.07 11.69 9.31
C SER A 168 -10.69 11.89 10.76
N LEU A 169 -10.79 13.13 11.24
CA LEU A 169 -10.60 13.45 12.67
C LEU A 169 -11.90 13.34 13.49
N HIS A 170 -13.02 12.94 12.86
CA HIS A 170 -14.30 12.75 13.54
C HIS A 170 -14.44 11.38 14.20
N ALA A 171 -13.59 10.41 13.84
CA ALA A 171 -13.62 9.09 14.43
C ALA A 171 -13.18 9.14 15.90
N ARG A 172 -13.87 8.36 16.74
CA ARG A 172 -13.50 8.09 18.13
C ARG A 172 -13.04 6.65 18.31
N ALA A 173 -12.26 6.40 19.36
CA ALA A 173 -11.75 5.07 19.69
C ALA A 173 -12.86 4.01 19.85
N ASP A 174 -14.06 4.42 20.27
CA ASP A 174 -15.20 3.55 20.53
C ASP A 174 -16.23 3.49 19.39
N THR A 175 -16.02 4.23 18.31
CA THR A 175 -16.95 4.35 17.18
C THR A 175 -17.39 2.98 16.67
N PRO A 176 -18.72 2.73 16.51
CA PRO A 176 -19.21 1.49 15.93
C PRO A 176 -18.64 1.23 14.53
N LEU A 177 -18.28 -0.02 14.22
CA LEU A 177 -17.71 -0.36 12.90
C LEU A 177 -18.66 -0.02 11.74
N ALA A 178 -19.97 -0.07 11.97
CA ALA A 178 -20.97 0.31 10.96
C ALA A 178 -20.86 1.78 10.51
N ALA A 179 -20.28 2.68 11.32
CA ALA A 179 -20.11 4.08 10.94
C ALA A 179 -19.06 4.30 9.82
N ALA A 180 -18.21 3.30 9.56
CA ALA A 180 -17.32 3.34 8.40
C ALA A 180 -18.06 3.08 7.06
N LEU A 181 -19.29 2.57 7.13
CA LEU A 181 -20.10 2.25 5.96
C LEU A 181 -20.83 3.50 5.48
N GLY A 182 -20.75 3.77 4.18
CA GLY A 182 -21.51 4.84 3.53
C GLY A 182 -22.95 4.42 3.20
N ALA A 183 -23.75 5.39 2.74
CA ALA A 183 -25.12 5.12 2.28
C ALA A 183 -25.16 4.35 0.94
N ASP A 184 -24.13 4.55 0.10
CA ASP A 184 -23.99 3.92 -1.21
C ASP A 184 -23.58 2.46 -1.09
N PRO A 185 -24.12 1.57 -1.93
CA PRO A 185 -23.70 0.17 -1.94
C PRO A 185 -22.22 0.03 -2.34
N MET A 186 -21.59 -1.01 -1.80
CA MET A 186 -20.26 -1.46 -2.19
C MET A 186 -20.39 -2.25 -3.49
N ILE A 187 -19.92 -1.66 -4.59
CA ILE A 187 -20.00 -2.24 -5.93
C ILE A 187 -18.84 -3.22 -6.12
N LEU A 188 -19.16 -4.48 -6.42
CA LEU A 188 -18.15 -5.49 -6.74
C LEU A 188 -17.68 -5.31 -8.17
N ARG A 189 -16.36 -5.21 -8.35
CA ARG A 189 -15.71 -5.03 -9.66
C ARG A 189 -15.21 -6.32 -10.27
N ALA A 190 -15.31 -7.41 -9.53
CA ALA A 190 -14.89 -8.74 -9.95
C ALA A 190 -15.76 -9.79 -9.25
N ARG A 191 -15.94 -10.93 -9.93
CA ARG A 191 -16.56 -12.10 -9.32
C ARG A 191 -15.75 -12.50 -8.07
N PRO A 192 -16.38 -12.70 -6.90
CA PRO A 192 -15.68 -13.17 -5.71
C PRO A 192 -14.87 -14.44 -5.99
N GLY A 193 -13.63 -14.49 -5.50
CA GLY A 193 -12.68 -15.56 -5.75
C GLY A 193 -11.93 -15.48 -7.09
N ALA A 194 -12.31 -14.63 -8.04
CA ALA A 194 -11.68 -14.63 -9.37
C ALA A 194 -10.28 -14.00 -9.40
N GLN A 195 -10.08 -12.90 -8.67
CA GLN A 195 -8.80 -12.17 -8.68
C GLN A 195 -8.49 -11.55 -7.33
N TYR A 196 -7.20 -11.43 -7.04
CA TYR A 196 -6.71 -10.68 -5.88
C TYR A 196 -6.89 -9.17 -6.10
N ALA A 197 -7.41 -8.51 -5.08
CA ALA A 197 -7.75 -7.09 -5.02
C ALA A 197 -7.67 -6.63 -3.56
N TYR A 198 -6.52 -6.08 -3.16
CA TYR A 198 -6.26 -5.68 -1.78
C TYR A 198 -7.36 -4.75 -1.24
N SER A 199 -7.96 -5.13 -0.11
CA SER A 199 -9.12 -4.42 0.43
C SER A 199 -9.08 -4.23 1.93
N ASN A 200 -8.87 -2.99 2.36
CA ASN A 200 -9.02 -2.58 3.76
C ASN A 200 -10.47 -2.70 4.21
N ILE A 201 -11.43 -2.28 3.39
CA ILE A 201 -12.85 -2.43 3.72
C ILE A 201 -13.26 -3.91 3.82
N GLY A 202 -12.66 -4.81 3.04
CA GLY A 202 -12.86 -6.25 3.20
C GLY A 202 -12.44 -6.77 4.58
N TYR A 203 -11.29 -6.32 5.09
CA TYR A 203 -10.85 -6.66 6.46
C TYR A 203 -11.64 -5.90 7.55
N HIS A 204 -12.17 -4.72 7.25
CA HIS A 204 -13.12 -4.05 8.13
C HIS A 204 -14.40 -4.88 8.32
N LEU A 205 -14.92 -5.45 7.23
CA LEU A 205 -16.06 -6.38 7.28
C LEU A 205 -15.71 -7.66 8.06
N LEU A 206 -14.47 -8.15 8.03
CA LEU A 206 -14.05 -9.26 8.91
C LEU A 206 -14.15 -8.88 10.38
N GLY A 207 -13.81 -7.65 10.76
CA GLY A 207 -14.05 -7.14 12.11
C GLY A 207 -15.53 -7.20 12.50
N MET A 208 -16.41 -6.77 11.61
CA MET A 208 -17.86 -6.85 11.84
C MET A 208 -18.39 -8.31 11.88
N VAL A 209 -17.81 -9.21 11.08
CA VAL A 209 -18.11 -10.65 11.11
C VAL A 209 -17.72 -11.26 12.47
N VAL A 210 -16.57 -10.87 13.03
CA VAL A 210 -16.18 -11.27 14.39
C VAL A 210 -17.20 -10.76 15.41
N GLU A 211 -17.64 -9.50 15.32
CA GLU A 211 -18.66 -8.95 16.24
C GLU A 211 -19.98 -9.73 16.14
N ALA A 212 -20.43 -10.04 14.92
CA ALA A 212 -21.64 -10.81 14.68
C ALA A 212 -21.55 -12.25 15.20
N ALA A 213 -20.42 -12.93 14.97
CA ALA A 213 -20.24 -14.33 15.37
C ALA A 213 -20.04 -14.54 16.87
N THR A 214 -19.57 -13.51 17.59
CA THR A 214 -19.18 -13.60 19.00
C THR A 214 -20.10 -12.81 19.94
N GLY A 215 -20.85 -11.84 19.43
CA GLY A 215 -21.57 -10.86 20.24
C GLY A 215 -20.67 -9.90 21.02
N SER A 216 -19.36 -9.91 20.76
CA SER A 216 -18.35 -9.10 21.43
C SER A 216 -17.64 -8.20 20.45
N ARG A 217 -17.19 -7.03 20.91
CA ARG A 217 -16.29 -6.15 20.13
C ARG A 217 -15.08 -6.96 19.63
N TYR A 218 -14.69 -6.75 18.37
CA TYR A 218 -13.60 -7.52 17.78
C TYR A 218 -12.28 -7.36 18.57
N GLU A 219 -12.03 -6.19 19.14
CA GLU A 219 -10.85 -5.92 19.96
C GLU A 219 -10.86 -6.74 21.25
N THR A 220 -12.02 -6.84 21.89
CA THR A 220 -12.21 -7.65 23.10
C THR A 220 -12.00 -9.13 22.77
N TYR A 221 -12.64 -9.61 21.71
CA TYR A 221 -12.48 -10.99 21.25
C TYR A 221 -11.01 -11.32 20.94
N LEU A 222 -10.32 -10.51 20.14
CA LEU A 222 -8.91 -10.76 19.83
C LEU A 222 -8.06 -10.77 21.09
N ASN A 223 -8.27 -9.84 22.02
CA ASN A 223 -7.53 -9.79 23.27
C ASN A 223 -7.74 -11.06 24.13
N THR A 224 -8.99 -11.50 24.32
CA THR A 224 -9.32 -12.61 25.22
C THR A 224 -9.05 -13.98 24.59
N GLU A 225 -9.37 -14.14 23.30
CA GLU A 225 -9.38 -15.42 22.62
C GLU A 225 -8.12 -15.68 21.80
N LEU A 226 -7.32 -14.67 21.48
CA LEU A 226 -6.11 -14.82 20.69
C LEU A 226 -4.85 -14.34 21.42
N LEU A 227 -4.78 -13.06 21.78
CA LEU A 227 -3.54 -12.43 22.25
C LEU A 227 -3.11 -13.00 23.61
N ARG A 228 -4.00 -13.00 24.61
CA ARG A 228 -3.69 -13.54 25.94
C ARG A 228 -3.29 -15.02 25.92
N PRO A 229 -4.02 -15.93 25.25
CA PRO A 229 -3.60 -17.33 25.13
C PRO A 229 -2.22 -17.51 24.50
N LEU A 230 -1.86 -16.68 23.50
CA LEU A 230 -0.54 -16.70 22.87
C LEU A 230 0.56 -16.01 23.69
N GLY A 231 0.23 -15.47 24.87
CA GLY A 231 1.17 -14.74 25.72
C GLY A 231 1.60 -13.37 25.16
N MET A 232 0.80 -12.78 24.27
CA MET A 232 1.04 -11.48 23.66
C MET A 232 0.53 -10.33 24.55
N ASN A 233 1.19 -10.13 25.71
CA ASN A 233 0.71 -9.24 26.77
C ASN A 233 1.01 -7.75 26.55
N ASP A 234 1.89 -7.42 25.60
CA ASP A 234 2.21 -6.07 25.15
C ASP A 234 1.52 -5.72 23.81
N SER A 235 0.57 -6.56 23.38
CA SER A 235 -0.25 -6.35 22.20
C SER A 235 -1.68 -5.91 22.53
N SER A 236 -2.25 -5.08 21.67
CA SER A 236 -3.65 -4.66 21.77
C SER A 236 -4.25 -4.33 20.41
N ALA A 237 -5.46 -4.81 20.17
CA ALA A 237 -6.31 -4.39 19.04
C ALA A 237 -7.13 -3.12 19.36
N ALA A 238 -7.20 -2.72 20.63
CA ALA A 238 -7.83 -1.46 21.03
C ALA A 238 -6.98 -0.26 20.60
N PHE A 239 -7.61 0.91 20.51
CA PHE A 239 -6.91 2.13 20.17
C PHE A 239 -5.95 2.52 21.31
N VAL A 240 -4.70 2.78 20.94
CA VAL A 240 -3.65 3.27 21.84
C VAL A 240 -3.01 4.48 21.16
N THR A 241 -2.68 5.51 21.93
CA THR A 241 -2.08 6.75 21.42
C THR A 241 -0.91 7.18 22.30
N GLN A 242 -0.06 8.04 21.76
CA GLN A 242 1.10 8.62 22.43
C GLN A 242 0.76 9.90 23.19
N ALA A 243 -0.42 10.49 22.96
CA ALA A 243 -0.78 11.80 23.48
C ALA A 243 -2.19 11.85 24.07
N GLY A 244 -2.40 12.74 25.04
CA GLY A 244 -3.69 12.97 25.68
C GLY A 244 -4.06 11.96 26.77
N PRO A 245 -5.31 11.98 27.24
CA PRO A 245 -5.79 11.05 28.27
C PRO A 245 -5.70 9.59 27.79
N GLY A 246 -5.06 8.74 28.58
CA GLY A 246 -4.85 7.33 28.23
C GLY A 246 -3.66 7.07 27.29
N ALA A 247 -2.74 8.04 27.16
CA ALA A 247 -1.49 7.84 26.44
C ALA A 247 -0.69 6.66 27.01
N ASP A 248 -0.12 5.84 26.13
CA ASP A 248 0.77 4.75 26.50
C ASP A 248 2.23 5.24 26.49
N PRO A 249 2.91 5.31 27.65
CA PRO A 249 4.29 5.80 27.74
C PRO A 249 5.32 4.84 27.14
N LYS A 250 4.93 3.62 26.76
CA LYS A 250 5.77 2.66 26.03
C LYS A 250 5.59 2.73 24.52
N LEU A 251 4.56 3.40 24.02
CA LEU A 251 4.30 3.49 22.59
C LEU A 251 5.25 4.52 21.95
N ALA A 252 5.98 4.10 20.92
CA ALA A 252 6.81 4.99 20.13
C ALA A 252 5.95 6.09 19.47
N MET A 253 6.50 7.29 19.33
CA MET A 253 5.94 8.35 18.49
C MET A 253 6.16 8.00 17.01
N GLY A 254 5.14 8.15 16.18
CA GLY A 254 5.29 8.03 14.73
C GLY A 254 5.90 9.31 14.16
N HIS A 255 6.72 9.19 13.12
CA HIS A 255 7.41 10.36 12.53
C HIS A 255 7.25 10.42 11.02
N PHE A 256 7.32 11.64 10.49
CA PHE A 256 7.50 11.96 9.08
C PHE A 256 8.91 12.48 8.82
N GLU A 257 9.13 13.07 7.64
CA GLU A 257 10.39 13.69 7.24
C GLU A 257 10.94 14.62 8.33
N ASN A 258 12.27 14.62 8.51
CA ASN A 258 12.98 15.42 9.51
C ASN A 258 12.56 15.14 10.97
N GLY A 259 12.00 13.95 11.25
CA GLY A 259 11.59 13.57 12.61
C GLY A 259 10.37 14.35 13.13
N VAL A 260 9.52 14.85 12.24
CA VAL A 260 8.27 15.51 12.64
C VAL A 260 7.32 14.47 13.24
N GLY A 261 7.06 14.58 14.54
CA GLY A 261 6.20 13.65 15.27
C GLY A 261 4.71 13.79 14.93
N GLN A 262 4.02 12.66 14.81
CA GLN A 262 2.58 12.58 14.59
C GLN A 262 1.98 11.54 15.54
N ALA A 263 1.25 12.03 16.56
CA ALA A 263 0.49 11.16 17.44
C ALA A 263 -0.63 10.45 16.66
N SER A 264 -0.91 9.21 17.05
CA SER A 264 -1.94 8.40 16.41
C SER A 264 -3.33 8.92 16.77
N VAL A 265 -4.20 8.95 15.77
CA VAL A 265 -5.61 9.35 15.89
C VAL A 265 -6.52 8.16 15.59
N PRO A 266 -7.72 8.08 16.19
CA PRO A 266 -8.68 7.04 15.83
C PRO A 266 -9.08 7.17 14.36
N VAL A 267 -9.39 6.04 13.72
CA VAL A 267 -9.92 5.97 12.35
C VAL A 267 -11.24 5.21 12.33
N TYR A 268 -12.04 5.30 11.27
CA TYR A 268 -13.25 4.49 11.16
C TYR A 268 -12.94 3.05 10.78
N ALA A 269 -12.05 2.84 9.80
CA ALA A 269 -11.64 1.50 9.36
C ALA A 269 -10.53 0.91 10.26
N ARG A 270 -10.88 0.65 11.53
CA ARG A 270 -9.93 0.18 12.56
C ARG A 270 -9.42 -1.25 12.36
N PRO A 271 -10.26 -2.27 12.09
CA PRO A 271 -9.82 -3.67 11.97
C PRO A 271 -8.64 -3.93 11.00
N PRO A 272 -8.52 -3.28 9.82
CA PRO A 272 -7.41 -3.54 8.92
C PRO A 272 -6.05 -2.94 9.33
N VAL A 273 -6.00 -1.99 10.27
CA VAL A 273 -4.79 -1.16 10.52
C VAL A 273 -4.46 -0.89 11.99
N GLN A 274 -5.43 -0.96 12.90
CA GLN A 274 -5.26 -0.60 14.30
C GLN A 274 -4.76 -1.79 15.12
N PHE A 275 -3.48 -1.77 15.44
CA PHE A 275 -2.87 -2.69 16.38
C PHE A 275 -1.59 -2.10 16.96
N THR A 276 -1.40 -2.32 18.24
CA THR A 276 -0.18 -1.99 18.98
C THR A 276 0.47 -3.27 19.45
N THR A 277 1.80 -3.37 19.38
CA THR A 277 2.53 -4.58 19.79
C THR A 277 3.96 -4.28 20.19
N SER A 278 4.65 -5.27 20.77
CA SER A 278 6.12 -5.31 20.90
C SER A 278 6.76 -6.28 19.89
N ALA A 279 8.09 -6.22 19.74
CA ALA A 279 8.84 -7.16 18.92
C ALA A 279 8.76 -8.60 19.46
N ALA A 280 8.78 -8.77 20.78
CA ALA A 280 8.68 -10.08 21.43
C ALA A 280 7.34 -10.77 21.13
N ASP A 281 6.23 -10.02 21.22
CA ASP A 281 4.89 -10.55 20.97
C ASP A 281 4.69 -10.98 19.51
N MET A 282 5.20 -10.19 18.56
CA MET A 282 5.19 -10.58 17.16
C MET A 282 6.07 -11.80 16.87
N GLY A 283 7.16 -11.98 17.65
CA GLY A 283 7.97 -13.20 17.61
C GLY A 283 7.20 -14.43 18.10
N ARG A 284 6.41 -14.30 19.18
CA ARG A 284 5.52 -15.38 19.68
C ARG A 284 4.45 -15.74 18.66
N LEU A 285 3.82 -14.74 18.06
CA LEU A 285 2.85 -14.96 16.98
C LEU A 285 3.50 -15.69 15.80
N ALA A 286 4.66 -15.21 15.34
CA ALA A 286 5.39 -15.83 14.23
C ALA A 286 5.76 -17.29 14.52
N GLN A 287 6.20 -17.59 15.75
CA GLN A 287 6.49 -18.95 16.19
C GLN A 287 5.23 -19.84 16.15
N PHE A 288 4.10 -19.33 16.63
CA PHE A 288 2.82 -20.06 16.59
C PHE A 288 2.36 -20.33 15.15
N LEU A 289 2.45 -19.35 14.24
CA LEU A 289 2.01 -19.47 12.85
C LEU A 289 2.84 -20.45 12.01
N MET A 290 4.07 -20.75 12.44
CA MET A 290 4.92 -21.78 11.83
C MET A 290 4.81 -23.14 12.53
N GLY A 291 4.01 -23.23 13.60
CA GLY A 291 3.80 -24.45 14.38
C GLY A 291 2.69 -25.34 13.81
N ASP A 292 2.25 -26.30 14.62
CA ASP A 292 1.19 -27.27 14.30
C ASP A 292 -0.22 -26.77 14.71
N GLY A 293 -0.34 -25.49 15.05
CA GLY A 293 -1.60 -24.87 15.48
C GLY A 293 -2.10 -25.31 16.85
N ARG A 294 -1.27 -25.99 17.66
CA ARG A 294 -1.64 -26.39 19.02
C ARG A 294 -1.18 -25.37 20.06
N LEU A 295 -1.95 -25.26 21.13
CA LEU A 295 -1.59 -24.52 22.34
C LEU A 295 -1.95 -25.39 23.55
N ALA A 296 -1.02 -25.54 24.51
CA ALA A 296 -1.18 -26.40 25.69
C ALA A 296 -1.70 -27.82 25.35
N GLY A 297 -1.23 -28.39 24.23
CA GLY A 297 -1.60 -29.73 23.79
C GLY A 297 -2.98 -29.84 23.14
N GLN A 298 -3.73 -28.75 22.93
CA GLN A 298 -5.03 -28.75 22.24
C GLN A 298 -4.94 -28.00 20.91
N VAL A 299 -5.77 -28.38 19.93
CA VAL A 299 -5.87 -27.65 18.65
C VAL A 299 -6.45 -26.26 18.93
N PHE A 300 -5.63 -25.24 18.69
CA PHE A 300 -5.99 -23.84 18.89
C PHE A 300 -6.43 -23.21 17.55
N ILE A 301 -5.68 -23.49 16.49
CA ILE A 301 -6.06 -23.28 15.08
C ILE A 301 -5.89 -24.61 14.35
N ALA A 302 -6.86 -24.99 13.50
CA ALA A 302 -6.74 -26.20 12.70
C ALA A 302 -5.49 -26.14 11.79
N PRO A 303 -4.64 -27.19 11.75
CA PRO A 303 -3.40 -27.18 10.94
C PRO A 303 -3.64 -26.86 9.46
N ALA A 304 -4.71 -27.42 8.87
CA ALA A 304 -5.08 -27.16 7.49
C ALA A 304 -5.36 -25.67 7.19
N LEU A 305 -5.80 -24.88 8.17
CA LEU A 305 -5.97 -23.44 8.02
C LEU A 305 -4.63 -22.70 8.05
N LEU A 306 -3.67 -23.19 8.84
CA LEU A 306 -2.31 -22.64 8.87
C LEU A 306 -1.57 -22.89 7.54
N ASP A 307 -1.78 -24.06 6.94
CA ASP A 307 -1.22 -24.40 5.63
C ASP A 307 -1.71 -23.46 4.51
N MET A 308 -2.89 -22.85 4.68
CA MET A 308 -3.49 -21.89 3.74
C MET A 308 -3.19 -20.42 4.08
N LEU A 309 -2.34 -20.12 5.07
CA LEU A 309 -2.03 -18.71 5.43
C LEU A 309 -1.47 -17.91 4.26
N ALA A 310 -0.76 -18.56 3.34
CA ALA A 310 -0.14 -17.94 2.18
C ALA A 310 -0.28 -18.81 0.93
N GLY A 311 0.06 -18.24 -0.22
CA GLY A 311 -0.13 -18.88 -1.52
C GLY A 311 -1.52 -18.60 -2.06
N ALA A 312 -1.60 -18.38 -3.38
CA ALA A 312 -2.87 -18.10 -4.01
C ALA A 312 -3.68 -19.38 -4.16
N HIS A 313 -4.91 -19.37 -3.64
CA HIS A 313 -5.90 -20.43 -3.84
C HIS A 313 -7.13 -19.84 -4.53
N GLY A 314 -7.71 -20.59 -5.46
CA GLY A 314 -9.02 -20.25 -6.03
C GLY A 314 -9.08 -19.05 -6.98
N THR A 315 -8.04 -18.23 -7.14
CA THR A 315 -8.00 -17.18 -8.18
C THR A 315 -7.85 -17.77 -9.58
N ASP A 316 -8.23 -17.02 -10.61
CA ASP A 316 -8.02 -17.44 -12.00
C ASP A 316 -6.53 -17.61 -12.32
N ALA A 317 -5.67 -16.75 -11.76
CA ALA A 317 -4.21 -16.88 -11.88
C ALA A 317 -3.69 -18.16 -11.20
N ALA A 318 -4.21 -18.49 -10.02
CA ALA A 318 -3.88 -19.75 -9.34
C ALA A 318 -4.37 -20.98 -10.10
N ARG A 319 -5.59 -20.94 -10.65
CA ARG A 319 -6.12 -21.97 -11.56
C ARG A 319 -5.26 -22.14 -12.82
N ALA A 320 -4.62 -21.07 -13.28
CA ALA A 320 -3.66 -21.09 -14.38
C ALA A 320 -2.25 -21.56 -13.97
N GLY A 321 -2.05 -21.99 -12.72
CA GLY A 321 -0.81 -22.60 -12.23
C GLY A 321 0.12 -21.67 -11.45
N LEU A 322 -0.25 -20.39 -11.26
CA LEU A 322 0.58 -19.46 -10.48
C LEU A 322 0.31 -19.62 -8.98
N SER A 323 1.23 -20.27 -8.26
CA SER A 323 1.10 -20.48 -6.82
C SER A 323 1.47 -19.26 -5.97
N THR A 324 2.25 -18.32 -6.52
CA THR A 324 2.58 -17.07 -5.82
C THR A 324 1.38 -16.15 -5.76
N GLY A 325 1.08 -15.62 -4.58
CA GLY A 325 0.05 -14.62 -4.36
C GLY A 325 -0.33 -14.56 -2.89
N HIS A 326 -1.58 -14.19 -2.60
CA HIS A 326 -2.06 -14.04 -1.22
C HIS A 326 -2.91 -15.24 -0.78
N GLY A 327 -2.68 -15.74 0.43
CA GLY A 327 -3.51 -16.76 1.09
C GLY A 327 -4.47 -16.14 2.10
N LEU A 328 -4.79 -16.86 3.17
CA LEU A 328 -5.76 -16.39 4.18
C LEU A 328 -5.27 -15.20 5.01
N ALA A 329 -3.96 -14.91 5.05
CA ALA A 329 -3.41 -13.85 5.90
C ALA A 329 -2.10 -13.23 5.41
N LEU A 330 -1.37 -13.90 4.52
CA LEU A 330 -0.02 -13.55 4.11
C LEU A 330 0.14 -13.70 2.59
N ALA A 331 1.04 -12.92 2.01
CA ALA A 331 1.44 -13.04 0.62
C ALA A 331 2.76 -13.79 0.47
N THR A 332 2.89 -14.59 -0.58
CA THR A 332 4.18 -15.16 -0.98
C THR A 332 5.13 -14.05 -1.42
N ARG A 333 6.31 -14.00 -0.81
CA ARG A 333 7.37 -13.03 -1.09
C ARG A 333 8.66 -13.75 -1.44
N ASP A 334 9.02 -13.68 -2.71
CA ASP A 334 10.26 -14.28 -3.24
C ASP A 334 11.33 -13.21 -3.44
N ARG A 335 12.12 -12.92 -2.41
CA ARG A 335 13.08 -11.80 -2.39
C ARG A 335 14.30 -12.16 -1.57
N ASN A 336 15.42 -11.49 -1.84
CA ASN A 336 16.66 -11.67 -1.09
C ASN A 336 17.17 -13.13 -1.11
N GLY A 337 16.87 -13.88 -2.19
CA GLY A 337 17.26 -15.29 -2.32
C GLY A 337 16.46 -16.26 -1.45
N ALA A 338 15.28 -15.86 -0.95
CA ALA A 338 14.40 -16.68 -0.14
C ALA A 338 12.92 -16.48 -0.53
N ILE A 339 12.13 -17.54 -0.36
CA ILE A 339 10.66 -17.49 -0.50
C ILE A 339 10.07 -17.55 0.89
N GLY A 340 9.46 -16.46 1.33
CA GLY A 340 8.75 -16.38 2.60
C GLY A 340 7.27 -16.03 2.41
N ASN A 341 6.52 -16.13 3.49
CA ASN A 341 5.13 -15.72 3.61
C ASN A 341 5.10 -14.43 4.44
N CYS A 342 4.76 -13.31 3.82
CA CYS A 342 4.96 -12.01 4.43
C CYS A 342 3.72 -11.12 4.35
N HIS A 343 3.66 -10.14 5.26
CA HIS A 343 2.71 -9.04 5.16
C HIS A 343 3.41 -7.72 5.54
N PRO A 344 3.41 -6.71 4.67
CA PRO A 344 3.92 -5.37 5.00
C PRO A 344 2.87 -4.57 5.78
N GLY A 345 3.34 -3.62 6.58
CA GLY A 345 2.53 -2.71 7.37
C GLY A 345 2.88 -1.26 7.08
N THR A 346 1.85 -0.43 6.93
CA THR A 346 1.99 1.03 6.92
C THR A 346 0.82 1.62 7.67
N SER A 347 1.12 2.54 8.55
CA SER A 347 0.18 3.44 9.22
C SER A 347 0.85 4.81 9.33
N VAL A 348 0.09 5.84 9.66
CA VAL A 348 0.60 7.22 9.80
C VAL A 348 1.82 7.24 10.73
N GLY A 349 3.00 7.54 10.17
CA GLY A 349 4.27 7.61 10.91
C GLY A 349 4.91 6.26 11.27
N PHE A 350 4.47 5.13 10.71
CA PHE A 350 5.05 3.81 10.97
C PHE A 350 5.12 2.92 9.73
N ARG A 351 6.17 2.09 9.67
CA ARG A 351 6.33 1.00 8.69
C ARG A 351 6.64 -0.31 9.42
N ALA A 352 6.12 -1.43 8.93
CA ALA A 352 6.40 -2.74 9.50
C ALA A 352 6.49 -3.84 8.44
N MET A 353 7.08 -4.96 8.80
CA MET A 353 7.12 -6.18 8.01
C MET A 353 7.09 -7.39 8.94
N LEU A 354 6.22 -8.35 8.64
CA LEU A 354 6.27 -9.71 9.19
C LEU A 354 6.57 -10.67 8.03
N CYS A 355 7.53 -11.57 8.22
CA CYS A 355 7.88 -12.60 7.25
C CYS A 355 8.14 -13.95 7.94
N LEU A 356 7.46 -14.99 7.47
CA LEU A 356 7.60 -16.36 7.93
C LEU A 356 8.30 -17.23 6.86
N PHE A 357 9.17 -18.12 7.29
CA PHE A 357 9.84 -19.13 6.47
C PHE A 357 9.56 -20.51 7.09
N PRO A 358 8.35 -21.08 6.87
CA PRO A 358 7.91 -22.27 7.60
C PRO A 358 8.80 -23.50 7.38
N LYS A 359 9.38 -23.66 6.17
CA LYS A 359 10.26 -24.79 5.84
C LYS A 359 11.52 -24.80 6.72
N GLU A 360 12.06 -23.62 6.98
CA GLU A 360 13.24 -23.41 7.82
C GLU A 360 12.87 -23.22 9.30
N ARG A 361 11.56 -23.12 9.62
CA ARG A 361 11.02 -22.73 10.94
C ARG A 361 11.66 -21.43 11.45
N LYS A 362 11.82 -20.45 10.56
CA LYS A 362 12.46 -19.17 10.85
C LYS A 362 11.53 -18.01 10.48
N ALA A 363 11.59 -16.91 11.20
CA ALA A 363 10.80 -15.72 10.88
C ALA A 363 11.52 -14.45 11.30
N PHE A 364 11.10 -13.32 10.73
CA PHE A 364 11.43 -12.02 11.28
C PHE A 364 10.19 -11.12 11.34
N PHE A 365 10.21 -10.21 12.30
CA PHE A 365 9.34 -9.05 12.36
C PHE A 365 10.22 -7.81 12.52
N VAL A 366 9.84 -6.69 11.88
CA VAL A 366 10.46 -5.38 12.10
C VAL A 366 9.40 -4.30 12.02
N ALA A 367 9.52 -3.30 12.88
CA ALA A 367 8.73 -2.08 12.82
C ALA A 367 9.63 -0.86 13.04
N MET A 368 9.36 0.17 12.27
CA MET A 368 10.04 1.47 12.29
C MET A 368 9.01 2.55 12.58
N ASN A 369 9.36 3.49 13.45
CA ASN A 369 8.49 4.60 13.85
C ASN A 369 8.70 5.83 12.95
N ALA A 370 8.79 5.59 11.64
CA ALA A 370 8.95 6.63 10.64
C ALA A 370 8.26 6.23 9.32
N ASP A 371 7.64 7.21 8.67
CA ASP A 371 7.05 7.12 7.32
C ASP A 371 7.64 8.25 6.44
N VAL A 372 8.84 8.00 5.92
CA VAL A 372 9.65 8.91 5.11
C VAL A 372 9.57 8.45 3.66
N GLU A 373 9.16 9.35 2.76
CA GLU A 373 8.80 9.00 1.38
C GLU A 373 9.90 8.27 0.60
N ASN A 374 11.17 8.67 0.78
CA ASN A 374 12.29 8.22 -0.03
C ASN A 374 13.20 7.19 0.65
N ALA A 375 12.84 6.70 1.84
CA ALA A 375 13.68 5.77 2.61
C ALA A 375 13.68 4.33 2.03
N ASP A 376 14.84 3.67 2.02
CA ASP A 376 14.96 2.25 1.62
C ASP A 376 14.50 1.28 2.72
N TYR A 377 13.18 1.11 2.84
CA TYR A 377 12.57 0.14 3.76
C TYR A 377 12.82 -1.34 3.41
N GLU A 378 13.45 -1.65 2.26
CA GLU A 378 13.81 -3.02 1.92
C GLU A 378 15.18 -3.44 2.49
N ARG A 379 16.04 -2.47 2.80
CA ARG A 379 17.34 -2.75 3.41
C ARG A 379 17.22 -3.47 4.77
N PRO A 380 16.36 -3.07 5.72
CA PRO A 380 16.15 -3.82 6.97
C PRO A 380 15.69 -5.26 6.72
N ASN A 381 14.75 -5.45 5.79
CA ASN A 381 14.26 -6.79 5.43
C ASN A 381 15.40 -7.67 4.90
N LYS A 382 16.30 -7.11 4.09
CA LYS A 382 17.48 -7.81 3.58
C LYS A 382 18.46 -8.18 4.69
N LEU A 383 18.73 -7.27 5.63
CA LEU A 383 19.59 -7.53 6.79
C LEU A 383 19.04 -8.66 7.66
N LEU A 384 17.75 -8.59 8.00
CA LEU A 384 17.08 -9.61 8.82
C LEU A 384 16.99 -10.97 8.10
N THR A 385 16.69 -10.98 6.80
CA THR A 385 16.72 -12.21 6.00
C THR A 385 18.13 -12.84 5.97
N ALA A 386 19.18 -12.03 5.89
CA ALA A 386 20.56 -12.52 5.94
C ALA A 386 20.92 -13.07 7.33
N ALA A 387 20.49 -12.39 8.40
CA ALA A 387 20.70 -12.82 9.78
C ALA A 387 20.03 -14.18 10.08
N LEU A 388 18.92 -14.50 9.41
CA LEU A 388 18.27 -15.81 9.53
C LEU A 388 19.07 -16.96 8.90
N GLN A 389 20.08 -16.69 8.06
CA GLN A 389 20.89 -17.73 7.40
C GLN A 389 20.02 -18.81 6.73
N LEU A 390 19.07 -18.37 5.89
CA LEU A 390 18.15 -19.26 5.18
C LEU A 390 18.88 -20.10 4.13
N SER A 391 18.38 -21.32 3.89
CA SER A 391 18.89 -22.19 2.83
C SER A 391 18.63 -21.55 1.47
N ARG A 392 19.69 -21.16 0.75
CA ARG A 392 19.56 -20.58 -0.59
C ARG A 392 19.25 -21.67 -1.61
N ARG A 393 18.23 -21.46 -2.43
CA ARG A 393 17.94 -22.31 -3.59
C ARG A 393 18.63 -21.78 -4.84
N ALA A 394 19.20 -22.69 -5.63
CA ALA A 394 19.70 -22.37 -6.96
C ALA A 394 18.53 -22.08 -7.91
N VAL A 395 18.70 -21.09 -8.78
CA VAL A 395 17.75 -20.78 -9.86
C VAL A 395 17.99 -21.75 -11.00
N HIS A 396 17.04 -22.65 -11.28
CA HIS A 396 17.08 -23.44 -12.51
C HIS A 396 16.61 -22.58 -13.68
N LEU A 397 17.51 -22.31 -14.63
CA LEU A 397 17.28 -21.44 -15.80
C LEU A 397 16.79 -22.18 -17.05
N ALA A 398 16.59 -23.50 -16.99
CA ALA A 398 16.08 -24.24 -18.13
C ALA A 398 14.60 -23.85 -18.38
N GLY A 399 14.38 -23.08 -19.44
CA GLY A 399 13.04 -22.77 -19.95
C GLY A 399 12.60 -23.83 -20.94
N GLU A 400 11.32 -24.18 -20.91
CA GLU A 400 10.69 -24.97 -21.97
C GLU A 400 10.60 -24.17 -23.29
N PRO A 401 10.48 -24.84 -24.45
CA PRO A 401 10.18 -24.16 -25.70
C PRO A 401 8.88 -23.34 -25.58
N ALA A 402 8.85 -22.18 -26.23
CA ALA A 402 7.70 -21.30 -26.17
C ALA A 402 6.44 -21.94 -26.78
N PRO A 403 5.26 -21.79 -26.13
CA PRO A 403 4.00 -22.18 -26.74
C PRO A 403 3.77 -21.47 -28.08
N THR A 404 3.01 -22.11 -28.96
CA THR A 404 2.52 -21.45 -30.18
C THR A 404 1.56 -20.30 -29.82
N GLY A 405 1.53 -19.25 -30.65
CA GLY A 405 0.61 -18.12 -30.45
C GLY A 405 1.03 -17.10 -29.39
N MET A 406 2.29 -17.09 -28.93
CA MET A 406 2.78 -16.08 -27.97
C MET A 406 2.58 -14.63 -28.45
N HIS A 407 2.69 -14.38 -29.76
CA HIS A 407 2.44 -13.06 -30.35
C HIS A 407 0.99 -12.59 -30.20
N ASP A 408 0.03 -13.51 -30.00
CA ASP A 408 -1.38 -13.14 -29.81
C ASP A 408 -1.63 -12.46 -28.46
N TRP A 409 -0.69 -12.57 -27.52
CA TRP A 409 -0.74 -11.93 -26.21
C TRP A 409 -0.21 -10.50 -26.21
N GLU A 410 0.45 -10.06 -27.28
CA GLU A 410 1.02 -8.72 -27.37
C GLU A 410 -0.05 -7.64 -27.44
N GLY A 411 0.23 -6.48 -26.84
CA GLY A 411 -0.67 -5.33 -26.89
C GLY A 411 -0.67 -4.49 -25.62
N ILE A 412 -1.68 -3.64 -25.49
CA ILE A 412 -1.86 -2.77 -24.33
C ILE A 412 -2.64 -3.53 -23.26
N TYR A 413 -2.18 -3.43 -22.03
CA TYR A 413 -2.78 -4.01 -20.84
C TYR A 413 -3.03 -2.89 -19.82
N VAL A 414 -4.18 -2.94 -19.15
CA VAL A 414 -4.57 -2.00 -18.09
C VAL A 414 -4.87 -2.76 -16.81
N PRO A 415 -4.76 -2.14 -15.62
CA PRO A 415 -5.14 -2.79 -14.38
C PRO A 415 -6.57 -3.36 -14.46
N ALA A 416 -6.74 -4.62 -14.05
CA ALA A 416 -8.04 -5.29 -14.03
C ALA A 416 -8.89 -4.86 -12.81
N TRP A 417 -8.25 -4.27 -11.80
CA TRP A 417 -8.87 -3.71 -10.60
C TRP A 417 -8.21 -2.39 -10.23
N ASN A 418 -8.98 -1.49 -9.63
CA ASN A 418 -8.53 -0.17 -9.18
C ASN A 418 -8.78 -0.02 -7.68
N ALA A 419 -7.78 0.45 -6.95
CA ALA A 419 -7.83 0.47 -5.49
C ALA A 419 -8.86 1.44 -4.93
N VAL A 420 -8.98 2.61 -5.55
CA VAL A 420 -9.99 3.62 -5.20
C VAL A 420 -10.92 3.73 -6.39
N ALA A 421 -12.17 3.30 -6.26
CA ALA A 421 -13.07 3.18 -7.40
C ALA A 421 -13.26 4.52 -8.15
N ARG A 422 -13.28 5.64 -7.43
CA ARG A 422 -13.36 6.99 -8.01
C ARG A 422 -12.09 7.44 -8.75
N LEU A 423 -10.99 6.69 -8.71
CA LEU A 423 -9.76 6.97 -9.46
C LEU A 423 -9.53 5.99 -10.62
N ALA A 424 -10.50 5.11 -10.90
CA ALA A 424 -10.37 4.05 -11.92
C ALA A 424 -10.01 4.57 -13.32
N TRP A 425 -10.51 5.76 -13.70
CA TRP A 425 -10.16 6.37 -14.98
C TRP A 425 -8.68 6.77 -15.03
N LEU A 426 -8.13 7.35 -13.95
CA LEU A 426 -6.71 7.70 -13.87
C LEU A 426 -5.83 6.46 -13.97
N ASP A 427 -6.17 5.41 -13.23
CA ASP A 427 -5.44 4.15 -13.28
C ASP A 427 -5.47 3.53 -14.68
N THR A 428 -6.62 3.55 -15.35
CA THR A 428 -6.75 3.04 -16.73
C THR A 428 -5.90 3.86 -17.72
N VAL A 429 -5.92 5.19 -17.61
CA VAL A 429 -5.26 6.10 -18.54
C VAL A 429 -3.74 6.12 -18.36
N PHE A 430 -3.27 6.12 -17.11
CA PHE A 430 -1.88 6.41 -16.77
C PHE A 430 -1.08 5.19 -16.29
N ASN A 431 -1.73 4.11 -15.86
CA ASN A 431 -1.09 2.87 -15.41
C ASN A 431 -1.21 1.72 -16.42
N ALA A 432 -1.46 2.03 -17.70
CA ALA A 432 -1.38 1.07 -18.78
C ALA A 432 0.08 0.61 -19.01
N GLY A 433 0.24 -0.56 -19.61
CA GLY A 433 1.53 -1.08 -20.03
C GLY A 433 1.43 -1.86 -21.34
N VAL A 434 2.56 -2.00 -22.03
CA VAL A 434 2.65 -2.76 -23.28
C VAL A 434 3.34 -4.09 -22.99
N LEU A 435 2.65 -5.18 -23.35
CA LEU A 435 3.22 -6.52 -23.30
C LEU A 435 3.77 -6.89 -24.67
N ARG A 436 5.02 -7.36 -24.71
CA ARG A 436 5.74 -7.78 -25.93
C ARG A 436 6.43 -9.12 -25.75
N TRP A 437 6.56 -9.87 -26.83
CA TRP A 437 7.27 -11.14 -26.89
C TRP A 437 8.42 -11.05 -27.89
N ASN A 438 9.65 -11.24 -27.44
CA ASN A 438 10.85 -11.13 -28.30
C ASN A 438 11.39 -12.48 -28.79
N GLY A 439 10.64 -13.57 -28.63
CA GLY A 439 11.07 -14.94 -28.94
C GLY A 439 11.72 -15.70 -27.78
N GLN A 440 12.14 -15.00 -26.71
CA GLN A 440 12.76 -15.61 -25.53
C GLN A 440 12.19 -15.12 -24.20
N LEU A 441 11.84 -13.83 -24.12
CA LEU A 441 11.38 -13.13 -22.93
C LEU A 441 10.04 -12.46 -23.22
N LEU A 442 9.18 -12.49 -22.21
CA LEU A 442 8.00 -11.67 -22.15
C LEU A 442 8.38 -10.35 -21.46
N GLN A 443 8.12 -9.24 -22.11
CA GLN A 443 8.46 -7.90 -21.63
C GLN A 443 7.19 -7.12 -21.35
N PHE A 444 7.02 -6.69 -20.11
CA PHE A 444 5.97 -5.76 -19.72
C PHE A 444 6.59 -4.38 -19.49
N GLN A 445 6.28 -3.45 -20.40
CA GLN A 445 6.72 -2.07 -20.33
C GLN A 445 5.57 -1.19 -19.81
N PRO A 446 5.55 -0.85 -18.52
CA PRO A 446 4.56 0.09 -18.01
C PRO A 446 4.79 1.48 -18.64
N MET A 447 3.73 2.28 -18.74
CA MET A 447 3.86 3.68 -19.19
C MET A 447 4.73 4.52 -18.23
N GLN A 448 4.78 4.11 -16.97
CA GLN A 448 5.57 4.74 -15.91
C GLN A 448 6.45 3.69 -15.24
N GLY A 449 7.76 3.93 -15.18
CA GLY A 449 8.73 3.06 -14.52
C GLY A 449 9.50 2.14 -15.46
N ALA A 450 10.19 1.15 -14.87
CA ALA A 450 11.10 0.27 -15.58
C ALA A 450 10.40 -0.93 -16.23
N THR A 451 10.87 -1.34 -17.40
CA THR A 451 10.42 -2.55 -18.08
C THR A 451 10.74 -3.79 -17.25
N ALA A 452 9.72 -4.61 -16.97
CA ALA A 452 9.90 -5.93 -16.39
C ALA A 452 10.08 -6.96 -17.50
N SER A 453 11.17 -7.73 -17.44
CA SER A 453 11.39 -8.88 -18.35
C SER A 453 11.29 -10.17 -17.57
N VAL A 454 10.54 -11.14 -18.11
CA VAL A 454 10.31 -12.44 -17.48
C VAL A 454 10.60 -13.57 -18.45
N HIS A 455 11.27 -14.59 -17.93
CA HIS A 455 11.64 -15.80 -18.66
C HIS A 455 10.48 -16.79 -18.61
N LEU A 456 10.23 -17.47 -19.73
CA LEU A 456 9.32 -18.60 -19.74
C LEU A 456 9.87 -19.74 -18.86
N VAL A 457 9.02 -20.29 -18.00
CA VAL A 457 9.34 -21.46 -17.17
C VAL A 457 8.74 -22.71 -17.80
N GLY A 458 7.46 -22.67 -18.14
CA GLY A 458 6.72 -23.77 -18.76
C GLY A 458 5.23 -23.43 -18.89
N GLY A 459 4.56 -23.98 -19.90
CA GLY A 459 3.19 -23.59 -20.26
C GLY A 459 3.06 -22.08 -20.47
N MET A 460 2.19 -21.41 -19.70
CA MET A 460 2.02 -19.94 -19.71
C MET A 460 2.58 -19.26 -18.44
N LEU A 461 3.51 -19.93 -17.75
CA LEU A 461 4.13 -19.42 -16.52
C LEU A 461 5.49 -18.80 -16.81
N PHE A 462 5.73 -17.64 -16.19
CA PHE A 462 6.95 -16.87 -16.35
C PHE A 462 7.57 -16.52 -15.01
N ARG A 463 8.88 -16.25 -15.03
CA ARG A 463 9.67 -15.90 -13.85
C ARG A 463 10.59 -14.72 -14.16
N ARG A 464 10.57 -13.72 -13.28
CA ARG A 464 11.60 -12.66 -13.27
C ARG A 464 12.96 -13.22 -12.85
N SER A 465 14.04 -12.74 -13.44
CA SER A 465 15.40 -13.25 -13.19
C SER A 465 15.86 -13.12 -11.73
N ASP A 466 15.27 -12.21 -10.96
CA ASP A 466 15.54 -11.96 -9.54
C ASP A 466 14.66 -12.80 -8.57
N ARG A 467 13.97 -13.83 -9.09
CA ARG A 467 13.04 -14.69 -8.35
C ARG A 467 13.44 -16.16 -8.47
N LEU A 468 13.04 -16.95 -7.48
CA LEU A 468 13.25 -18.39 -7.41
C LEU A 468 12.06 -19.19 -7.99
N ALA A 469 10.83 -18.77 -7.74
CA ALA A 469 9.59 -19.40 -8.20
C ALA A 469 8.98 -18.69 -9.42
N PRO A 470 8.09 -19.36 -10.19
CA PRO A 470 7.23 -18.69 -11.16
C PRO A 470 6.55 -17.48 -10.50
N SER A 471 6.62 -16.34 -11.17
CA SER A 471 6.15 -15.07 -10.61
C SER A 471 5.10 -14.37 -11.45
N HIS A 472 4.85 -14.85 -12.67
CA HIS A 472 3.82 -14.30 -13.55
C HIS A 472 3.14 -15.41 -14.33
N VAL A 473 1.92 -15.12 -14.80
CA VAL A 473 1.13 -16.03 -15.64
C VAL A 473 0.32 -15.27 -16.67
N LEU A 474 0.19 -15.87 -17.85
CA LEU A 474 -0.78 -15.47 -18.88
C LEU A 474 -1.95 -16.44 -18.89
N PHE A 475 -3.18 -15.94 -18.88
CA PHE A 475 -4.38 -16.78 -18.84
C PHE A 475 -5.58 -16.06 -19.45
N ILE A 476 -6.64 -16.81 -19.75
CA ILE A 476 -7.90 -16.26 -20.22
C ILE A 476 -8.90 -16.32 -19.07
N SER A 477 -9.56 -15.19 -18.78
CA SER A 477 -10.69 -15.13 -17.84
C SER A 477 -11.84 -14.37 -18.48
N ASN A 478 -13.03 -14.97 -18.49
CA ASN A 478 -14.24 -14.42 -19.13
C ASN A 478 -14.02 -13.98 -20.60
N GLY A 479 -13.20 -14.73 -21.35
CA GLY A 479 -12.86 -14.43 -22.75
C GLY A 479 -11.82 -13.31 -22.92
N GLU A 480 -11.37 -12.67 -21.85
CA GLU A 480 -10.33 -11.63 -21.88
C GLU A 480 -8.95 -12.25 -21.59
N ARG A 481 -7.92 -11.74 -22.29
CA ARG A 481 -6.52 -12.10 -22.03
C ARG A 481 -6.02 -11.33 -20.82
N MET A 482 -5.50 -12.07 -19.84
CA MET A 482 -5.02 -11.57 -18.57
C MET A 482 -3.52 -11.83 -18.41
N PHE A 483 -2.87 -10.92 -17.70
CA PHE A 483 -1.48 -11.03 -17.25
C PHE A 483 -1.46 -10.73 -15.75
N SER A 484 -0.92 -11.64 -14.93
CA SER A 484 -0.90 -11.46 -13.47
C SER A 484 0.44 -11.83 -12.86
N ASP A 485 0.83 -11.13 -11.80
CA ASP A 485 1.94 -11.49 -10.92
C ASP A 485 1.47 -12.16 -9.60
N GLY A 486 0.17 -12.47 -9.51
CA GLY A 486 -0.49 -13.05 -8.34
C GLY A 486 -1.02 -12.03 -7.34
N LEU A 487 -0.52 -10.79 -7.35
CA LEU A 487 -0.98 -9.68 -6.49
C LEU A 487 -1.46 -8.46 -7.30
N ARG A 488 -1.20 -8.43 -8.59
CA ARG A 488 -1.69 -7.47 -9.58
C ARG A 488 -2.07 -8.23 -10.83
N THR A 489 -3.24 -7.92 -11.35
CA THR A 489 -3.76 -8.49 -12.59
C THR A 489 -4.05 -7.37 -13.57
N TYR A 490 -3.63 -7.58 -14.80
CA TYR A 490 -3.85 -6.69 -15.92
C TYR A 490 -4.69 -7.42 -16.97
N ARG A 491 -5.60 -6.69 -17.60
CA ARG A 491 -6.44 -7.18 -18.70
C ARG A 491 -6.03 -6.50 -20.01
N ARG A 492 -6.10 -7.23 -21.12
CA ARG A 492 -5.84 -6.66 -22.43
C ARG A 492 -6.88 -5.59 -22.76
N ALA A 493 -6.42 -4.43 -23.19
CA ALA A 493 -7.25 -3.31 -23.60
C ALA A 493 -7.23 -3.13 -25.13
N SER A 494 -8.35 -2.66 -25.67
CA SER A 494 -8.44 -2.23 -27.06
C SER A 494 -7.61 -0.97 -27.28
N LEU A 495 -6.74 -0.97 -28.29
CA LEU A 495 -5.98 0.21 -28.70
C LEU A 495 -6.93 1.38 -29.02
N THR A 496 -8.03 1.12 -29.70
CA THR A 496 -9.03 2.14 -30.05
C THR A 496 -9.63 2.79 -28.80
N ASN A 497 -9.97 2.00 -27.79
CA ASN A 497 -10.52 2.55 -26.53
C ASN A 497 -9.47 3.40 -25.81
N MET A 498 -8.23 2.95 -25.77
CA MET A 498 -7.13 3.70 -25.17
C MET A 498 -6.85 5.00 -25.90
N LEU A 499 -6.87 4.99 -27.24
CA LEU A 499 -6.73 6.20 -28.06
C LEU A 499 -7.85 7.20 -27.74
N TRP A 500 -9.11 6.78 -27.62
CA TRP A 500 -10.20 7.67 -27.21
C TRP A 500 -9.97 8.30 -25.83
N LEU A 501 -9.52 7.51 -24.85
CA LEU A 501 -9.24 8.01 -23.51
C LEU A 501 -8.06 8.99 -23.49
N TRP A 502 -6.97 8.67 -24.19
CA TRP A 502 -5.79 9.55 -24.29
C TRP A 502 -6.09 10.82 -25.07
N THR A 503 -6.82 10.73 -26.19
CA THR A 503 -7.27 11.90 -26.95
C THR A 503 -8.20 12.77 -26.10
N SER A 504 -9.14 12.17 -25.37
CA SER A 504 -9.99 12.90 -24.41
C SER A 504 -9.18 13.66 -23.37
N ALA A 505 -8.21 12.99 -22.73
CA ALA A 505 -7.34 13.58 -21.72
C ALA A 505 -6.50 14.72 -22.31
N ALA A 506 -5.84 14.49 -23.44
CA ALA A 506 -5.00 15.47 -24.12
C ALA A 506 -5.79 16.70 -24.56
N LEU A 507 -6.95 16.51 -25.20
CA LEU A 507 -7.83 17.60 -25.62
C LEU A 507 -8.31 18.41 -24.41
N GLY A 508 -8.72 17.76 -23.32
CA GLY A 508 -9.15 18.45 -22.11
C GLY A 508 -8.03 19.28 -21.47
N VAL A 509 -6.80 18.75 -21.38
CA VAL A 509 -5.64 19.50 -20.85
C VAL A 509 -5.29 20.69 -21.75
N LEU A 510 -5.27 20.49 -23.07
CA LEU A 510 -5.05 21.58 -24.04
C LEU A 510 -6.15 22.64 -23.96
N GLY A 511 -7.40 22.22 -23.81
CA GLY A 511 -8.56 23.09 -23.64
C GLY A 511 -8.47 23.93 -22.36
N LEU A 512 -8.15 23.31 -21.22
CA LEU A 512 -7.93 24.00 -19.95
C LEU A 512 -6.81 25.04 -20.08
N THR A 513 -5.70 24.66 -20.70
CA THR A 513 -4.54 25.55 -20.93
C THR A 513 -4.89 26.72 -21.85
N ALA A 514 -5.66 26.48 -22.91
CA ALA A 514 -6.11 27.51 -23.84
C ALA A 514 -7.09 28.51 -23.18
N ILE A 515 -8.05 28.01 -22.40
CA ILE A 515 -8.99 28.85 -21.63
C ILE A 515 -8.23 29.71 -20.62
N LEU A 516 -7.31 29.10 -19.86
CA LEU A 516 -6.53 29.80 -18.85
C LEU A 516 -5.63 30.88 -19.47
N SER A 517 -4.80 30.52 -20.45
CA SER A 517 -3.86 31.45 -21.10
C SER A 517 -4.56 32.60 -21.80
N ARG A 518 -5.57 32.31 -22.63
CA ARG A 518 -6.31 33.34 -23.36
C ARG A 518 -7.19 34.18 -22.45
N GLY A 519 -7.87 33.54 -21.50
CA GLY A 519 -8.72 34.23 -20.54
C GLY A 519 -7.91 35.22 -19.70
N LEU A 520 -6.75 34.80 -19.20
CA LEU A 520 -5.86 35.66 -18.43
C LEU A 520 -5.29 36.79 -19.28
N TRP A 521 -4.90 36.52 -20.53
CA TRP A 521 -4.46 37.56 -21.47
C TRP A 521 -5.54 38.61 -21.74
N LEU A 522 -6.79 38.19 -21.92
CA LEU A 522 -7.93 39.11 -22.09
C LEU A 522 -8.21 39.91 -20.82
N LEU A 523 -8.08 39.28 -19.64
CA LEU A 523 -8.26 39.92 -18.35
C LEU A 523 -7.22 41.02 -18.13
N VAL A 524 -5.93 40.70 -18.32
CA VAL A 524 -4.81 41.66 -18.18
C VAL A 524 -4.94 42.84 -19.14
N ARG A 525 -5.46 42.62 -20.35
CA ARG A 525 -5.69 43.69 -21.33
C ARG A 525 -6.98 44.49 -21.09
N GLY A 526 -7.75 44.21 -20.03
CA GLY A 526 -9.04 44.86 -19.76
C GLY A 526 -10.11 44.54 -20.82
N ARG A 527 -9.95 43.46 -21.59
CA ARG A 527 -10.83 43.07 -22.70
C ARG A 527 -11.80 41.93 -22.35
N LEU A 528 -11.69 41.36 -21.14
CA LEU A 528 -12.59 40.32 -20.67
C LEU A 528 -13.89 40.94 -20.12
N LYS A 529 -14.95 40.97 -20.94
CA LYS A 529 -16.28 41.42 -20.51
C LYS A 529 -16.98 40.34 -19.69
N ARG A 530 -17.79 40.73 -18.70
CA ARG A 530 -18.55 39.81 -17.82
C ARG A 530 -19.49 38.88 -18.59
N ASP A 531 -20.09 39.37 -19.67
CA ASP A 531 -21.01 38.64 -20.54
C ASP A 531 -20.30 37.83 -21.65
N SER A 532 -18.96 37.80 -21.63
CA SER A 532 -18.19 37.09 -22.65
C SER A 532 -18.20 35.58 -22.44
N LYS A 533 -18.04 34.86 -23.56
CA LYS A 533 -17.95 33.40 -23.61
C LYS A 533 -16.84 32.77 -22.76
N LEU A 534 -15.80 33.52 -22.39
CA LEU A 534 -14.67 33.02 -21.60
C LEU A 534 -14.66 33.49 -20.14
N ALA A 535 -15.49 34.48 -19.76
CA ALA A 535 -15.44 35.04 -18.41
C ALA A 535 -15.80 34.00 -17.34
N VAL A 536 -16.93 33.31 -17.49
CA VAL A 536 -17.39 32.27 -16.55
C VAL A 536 -16.51 31.01 -16.63
N PRO A 537 -16.16 30.47 -17.81
CA PRO A 537 -15.17 29.40 -17.92
C PRO A 537 -13.83 29.69 -17.24
N LEU A 538 -13.22 30.85 -17.49
CA LEU A 538 -11.96 31.23 -16.85
C LEU A 538 -12.10 31.27 -15.33
N ALA A 539 -13.17 31.89 -14.81
CA ALA A 539 -13.43 31.95 -13.37
C ALA A 539 -13.53 30.54 -12.76
N SER A 540 -14.22 29.61 -13.42
CA SER A 540 -14.32 28.23 -12.95
C SER A 540 -13.00 27.46 -12.99
N VAL A 541 -12.14 27.70 -13.99
CA VAL A 541 -10.80 27.09 -14.06
C VAL A 541 -9.91 27.65 -12.95
N LEU A 542 -9.94 28.96 -12.73
CA LEU A 542 -9.21 29.60 -11.62
C LEU A 542 -9.69 29.08 -10.25
N LEU A 543 -10.98 28.79 -10.12
CA LEU A 543 -11.56 28.25 -8.90
C LEU A 543 -11.00 26.87 -8.52
N LEU A 544 -10.51 26.08 -9.48
CA LEU A 544 -9.85 24.79 -9.19
C LEU A 544 -8.54 24.95 -8.40
N PHE A 545 -7.90 26.12 -8.47
CA PHE A 545 -6.66 26.40 -7.74
C PHE A 545 -6.91 26.93 -6.32
N LEU A 546 -8.12 27.42 -6.03
CA LEU A 546 -8.46 28.00 -4.73
C LEU A 546 -8.37 27.01 -3.55
N PRO A 547 -8.76 25.73 -3.69
CA PRO A 547 -8.60 24.73 -2.63
C PRO A 547 -7.15 24.42 -2.28
N LEU A 548 -6.21 24.56 -3.22
CA LEU A 548 -4.83 24.11 -3.05
C LEU A 548 -4.14 24.69 -1.81
N PRO A 549 -4.06 26.02 -1.61
CA PRO A 549 -3.44 26.58 -0.40
C PRO A 549 -4.14 26.12 0.88
N LEU A 550 -5.44 25.86 0.84
CA LEU A 550 -6.19 25.37 2.01
C LEU A 550 -5.86 23.91 2.33
N PHE A 551 -5.55 23.08 1.33
CA PHE A 551 -5.04 21.73 1.56
C PHE A 551 -3.67 21.72 2.22
N PHE A 552 -2.81 22.70 1.90
CA PHE A 552 -1.49 22.83 2.52
C PHE A 552 -1.53 23.38 3.96
N THR A 553 -2.62 24.02 4.38
CA THR A 553 -2.76 24.57 5.74
C THR A 553 -3.61 23.70 6.68
N GLN A 554 -4.36 22.75 6.16
CA GLN A 554 -5.10 21.78 6.97
C GLN A 554 -4.27 20.51 7.22
N SER A 555 -4.67 19.71 8.20
CA SER A 555 -4.08 18.38 8.38
C SER A 555 -4.47 17.45 7.23
N PHE A 556 -3.52 16.67 6.71
CA PHE A 556 -3.81 15.62 5.72
C PHE A 556 -4.73 14.52 6.32
N LEU A 557 -4.79 14.39 7.65
CA LEU A 557 -5.72 13.50 8.34
C LEU A 557 -7.19 13.93 8.18
N GLN A 558 -7.45 15.12 7.63
CA GLN A 558 -8.80 15.63 7.33
C GLN A 558 -9.16 15.52 5.84
N LEU A 559 -8.36 14.80 5.03
CA LEU A 559 -8.65 14.66 3.58
C LEU A 559 -10.02 14.05 3.30
N GLY A 560 -10.51 13.19 4.18
CA GLY A 560 -11.83 12.59 4.13
C GLY A 560 -12.92 13.32 4.91
N ASP A 561 -12.64 14.52 5.45
CA ASP A 561 -13.63 15.35 6.15
C ASP A 561 -14.19 16.44 5.23
N LEU A 562 -15.40 16.93 5.54
CA LEU A 562 -15.94 18.13 4.92
C LEU A 562 -15.27 19.37 5.51
N THR A 563 -14.19 19.80 4.88
CA THR A 563 -13.48 21.06 5.14
C THR A 563 -13.82 22.13 4.10
N LEU A 564 -13.41 23.38 4.33
CA LEU A 564 -13.53 24.42 3.32
C LEU A 564 -12.79 24.05 2.02
N ALA A 565 -11.60 23.44 2.12
CA ALA A 565 -10.81 22.99 0.97
C ALA A 565 -11.56 21.94 0.14
N SER A 566 -12.02 20.87 0.78
CA SER A 566 -12.75 19.79 0.12
C SER A 566 -14.10 20.24 -0.43
N GLY A 567 -14.85 21.08 0.30
CA GLY A 567 -16.11 21.65 -0.15
C GLY A 567 -15.94 22.57 -1.38
N LEU A 568 -14.90 23.42 -1.39
CA LEU A 568 -14.56 24.24 -2.54
C LEU A 568 -14.12 23.40 -3.74
N LEU A 569 -13.35 22.32 -3.52
CA LEU A 569 -12.97 21.41 -4.59
C LEU A 569 -14.19 20.72 -5.22
N ALA A 570 -15.12 20.21 -4.41
CA ALA A 570 -16.36 19.61 -4.88
C ALA A 570 -17.22 20.63 -5.66
N PHE A 571 -17.34 21.86 -5.14
CA PHE A 571 -18.06 22.93 -5.83
C PHE A 571 -17.40 23.31 -7.16
N ALA A 572 -16.07 23.51 -7.18
CA ALA A 572 -15.33 23.89 -8.37
C ALA A 572 -15.43 22.81 -9.46
N THR A 573 -15.31 21.54 -9.08
CA THR A 573 -15.42 20.39 -9.99
C THR A 573 -16.85 20.18 -10.49
N CYS A 574 -17.87 20.52 -9.70
CA CYS A 574 -19.27 20.54 -10.14
C CYS A 574 -19.57 21.72 -11.09
N ALA A 575 -19.00 22.89 -10.84
CA ALA A 575 -19.24 24.10 -11.62
C ALA A 575 -18.56 24.05 -13.00
N LEU A 576 -17.47 23.31 -13.14
CA LEU A 576 -16.66 23.23 -14.35
C LEU A 576 -17.43 22.81 -15.62
N PRO A 577 -18.18 21.69 -15.65
CA PRO A 577 -18.96 21.34 -16.85
C PRO A 577 -20.04 22.39 -17.17
N LEU A 578 -20.69 22.95 -16.14
CA LEU A 578 -21.75 23.95 -16.31
C LEU A 578 -21.22 25.25 -16.90
N SER A 579 -20.03 25.69 -16.49
CA SER A 579 -19.41 26.90 -17.01
C SER A 579 -18.99 26.73 -18.47
N MET A 580 -18.46 25.56 -18.87
CA MET A 580 -18.11 25.27 -20.26
C MET A 580 -19.35 25.29 -21.15
N ALA A 581 -20.44 24.65 -20.72
CA ALA A 581 -21.71 24.68 -21.43
C ALA A 581 -22.26 26.11 -21.60
N TYR A 582 -22.21 26.92 -20.54
CA TYR A 582 -22.58 28.34 -20.60
C TYR A 582 -21.72 29.13 -21.62
N GLY A 583 -20.40 28.90 -21.63
CA GLY A 583 -19.50 29.53 -22.59
C GLY A 583 -19.85 29.19 -24.05
N LEU A 584 -20.23 27.94 -24.31
CA LEU A 584 -20.69 27.47 -25.62
C LEU A 584 -22.02 28.09 -26.03
N MET A 585 -22.99 28.23 -25.12
CA MET A 585 -24.26 28.93 -25.40
C MET A 585 -24.03 30.40 -25.75
N ARG A 586 -23.04 31.06 -25.14
CA ARG A 586 -22.69 32.45 -25.46
C ARG A 586 -22.03 32.61 -26.84
N LEU A 587 -21.47 31.54 -27.41
CA LEU A 587 -20.94 31.56 -28.79
C LEU A 587 -22.05 31.61 -29.83
N THR A 588 -23.18 30.95 -29.59
CA THR A 588 -24.30 30.87 -30.54
C THR A 588 -25.19 32.12 -30.51
N ALA A 589 -25.24 32.83 -29.38
CA ALA A 589 -26.10 33.99 -29.16
C ALA A 589 -25.61 35.33 -29.76
N ARG A 590 -24.45 35.39 -30.44
CA ARG A 590 -23.93 36.64 -31.06
C ARG A 590 -23.89 36.60 -32.60
N PRO A 591 -24.13 37.74 -33.29
CA PRO A 591 -24.19 37.81 -34.75
C PRO A 591 -22.88 37.39 -35.43
N VAL A 592 -23.02 36.73 -36.58
CA VAL A 592 -21.96 36.00 -37.32
C VAL A 592 -20.75 36.87 -37.66
N GLU A 593 -20.94 38.16 -37.95
CA GLU A 593 -19.87 39.11 -38.32
C GLU A 593 -18.91 39.48 -37.18
N THR A 594 -19.25 39.18 -35.91
CA THR A 594 -18.38 39.42 -34.74
C THR A 594 -17.64 38.18 -34.24
N ARG A 595 -17.73 37.06 -34.99
CA ARG A 595 -17.10 35.78 -34.62
C ARG A 595 -15.58 35.81 -34.86
N ARG A 596 -14.80 35.91 -33.78
CA ARG A 596 -13.42 35.38 -33.68
C ARG A 596 -13.29 34.48 -32.44
N PRO A 597 -12.36 33.51 -32.44
CA PRO A 597 -12.07 32.47 -33.43
C PRO A 597 -12.71 31.14 -32.99
N VAL A 598 -12.87 30.22 -33.94
CA VAL A 598 -13.32 28.82 -33.71
C VAL A 598 -12.55 28.14 -32.55
N SER A 599 -11.30 28.55 -32.31
CA SER A 599 -10.44 28.02 -31.26
C SER A 599 -11.00 28.10 -29.83
N ASP A 600 -11.77 29.15 -29.49
CA ASP A 600 -12.36 29.26 -28.15
C ASP A 600 -13.49 28.23 -27.95
N GLY A 601 -14.30 28.02 -28.99
CA GLY A 601 -15.35 27.00 -28.97
C GLY A 601 -14.75 25.59 -28.88
N ILE A 602 -13.65 25.33 -29.60
CA ILE A 602 -12.91 24.06 -29.52
C ILE A 602 -12.40 23.83 -28.10
N ALA A 603 -11.77 24.83 -27.48
CA ALA A 603 -11.25 24.70 -26.12
C ALA A 603 -12.36 24.40 -25.10
N LEU A 604 -13.48 25.11 -25.17
CA LEU A 604 -14.64 24.88 -24.29
C LEU A 604 -15.26 23.49 -24.52
N LEU A 605 -15.43 23.06 -25.77
CA LEU A 605 -15.91 21.72 -26.10
C LEU A 605 -14.97 20.64 -25.57
N ALA A 606 -13.66 20.81 -25.74
CA ALA A 606 -12.66 19.85 -25.29
C ALA A 606 -12.70 19.63 -23.77
N VAL A 607 -12.82 20.71 -22.99
CA VAL A 607 -12.96 20.60 -21.52
C VAL A 607 -14.31 20.01 -21.14
N LEU A 608 -15.41 20.44 -21.76
CA LEU A 608 -16.74 19.91 -21.49
C LEU A 608 -16.78 18.38 -21.72
N GLN A 609 -16.23 17.93 -22.85
CA GLN A 609 -16.16 16.51 -23.17
C GLN A 609 -15.36 15.74 -22.12
N LEU A 610 -14.18 16.25 -21.70
CA LEU A 610 -13.40 15.61 -20.64
C LEU A 610 -14.20 15.53 -19.33
N THR A 611 -14.89 16.60 -18.94
CA THR A 611 -15.69 16.59 -17.71
C THR A 611 -16.86 15.61 -17.78
N ILE A 612 -17.47 15.41 -18.94
CA ILE A 612 -18.52 14.39 -19.14
C ILE A 612 -17.92 12.98 -19.00
N VAL A 613 -16.75 12.73 -19.60
CA VAL A 613 -16.04 11.45 -19.44
C VAL A 613 -15.73 11.20 -17.96
N LEU A 614 -15.15 12.18 -17.25
CA LEU A 614 -14.82 12.03 -15.82
C LEU A 614 -16.08 11.83 -14.96
N ALA A 615 -17.19 12.50 -15.27
CA ALA A 615 -18.48 12.29 -14.59
C ALA A 615 -19.05 10.90 -14.84
N ALA A 616 -18.97 10.38 -16.07
CA ALA A 616 -19.40 9.02 -16.41
C ALA A 616 -18.60 7.93 -15.68
N TRP A 617 -17.34 8.23 -15.33
CA TRP A 617 -16.48 7.38 -14.49
C TRP A 617 -16.66 7.62 -12.98
N GLY A 618 -17.58 8.50 -12.57
CA GLY A 618 -17.85 8.81 -11.16
C GLY A 618 -16.75 9.63 -10.47
N MET A 619 -15.87 10.29 -11.25
CA MET A 619 -14.81 11.15 -10.70
C MET A 619 -15.29 12.57 -10.38
N LEU A 620 -16.35 13.03 -11.05
CA LEU A 620 -16.92 14.37 -10.84
C LEU A 620 -18.35 14.27 -10.30
N PRO A 621 -18.72 15.11 -9.31
CA PRO A 621 -17.84 16.02 -8.57
C PRO A 621 -16.85 15.27 -7.67
N VAL A 622 -15.70 15.89 -7.39
CA VAL A 622 -14.71 15.31 -6.47
C VAL A 622 -15.20 15.53 -5.04
N VAL A 623 -15.78 14.47 -4.46
CA VAL A 623 -16.25 14.46 -3.07
C VAL A 623 -15.37 13.49 -2.29
N MET A 624 -14.73 13.97 -1.21
CA MET A 624 -13.80 13.14 -0.42
C MET A 624 -14.40 12.61 0.89
N TRP A 625 -15.48 13.23 1.37
CA TRP A 625 -16.15 12.90 2.64
C TRP A 625 -17.30 11.88 2.52
N ARG A 626 -17.31 11.09 1.45
CA ARG A 626 -18.37 10.11 1.14
C ARG A 626 -17.83 8.84 0.54
#